data_AF-A0A7S2UIF2-F1
#
_entry.id   AF-A0A7S2UIF2-F1
#
_cell.length_a   1.000
_cell.length_b   1.000
_cell.length_c   1.000
_cell.angle_alpha   90.00
_cell.angle_beta   90.00
_cell.angle_gamma   90.00
#
_symmetry.space_group_name_H-M   'P 1'
#
loop_
_entity.id
_entity.type
_entity.pdbx_description
1 polymer ?
#
loop_
_entity_poly.entity_id
_entity_poly.type
_entity_poly.pdbx_seq_one_letter_code
_entity_poly.pdbx_strand_id
1 'polypeptide(L)'
;MLIDRGECQSTTTDTISTKEKKLSVMKPCDKTGFNSFGNGRRVCPGRDLADMEVIICLASVLRKFVVTLKEEHPPMKLVTRFTESPNINIMLSLQPRGRMHTSSSTP
;
A
#
# COMPACT_ATOMS: atom_id res chain seq x y z
N MET A 1 1.72 23.10 -20.28
CA MET A 1 2.29 21.90 -19.64
C MET A 1 1.23 20.81 -19.67
N LEU A 2 1.20 20.02 -20.75
CA LEU A 2 0.43 18.77 -20.76
C LEU A 2 1.22 17.79 -19.90
N ILE A 3 0.71 17.46 -18.72
CA ILE A 3 1.17 16.27 -18.00
C ILE A 3 0.59 15.11 -18.80
N ASP A 4 1.47 14.43 -19.53
CA ASP A 4 1.16 13.23 -20.28
C ASP A 4 0.55 12.23 -19.29
N ARG A 5 -0.77 12.03 -19.38
CA ARG A 5 -1.47 11.02 -18.57
C ARG A 5 -1.06 9.69 -19.16
N GLY A 6 0.05 9.16 -18.65
CA GLY A 6 0.59 7.85 -19.00
C GLY A 6 -0.57 6.88 -19.25
N GLU A 7 -0.60 6.34 -20.46
CA GLU A 7 -1.65 5.48 -20.96
C GLU A 7 -1.95 4.41 -19.89
N CYS A 8 -3.20 4.30 -19.42
CA CYS A 8 -3.63 3.15 -18.64
C CYS A 8 -3.50 1.92 -19.53
N GLN A 9 -2.30 1.33 -19.58
CA GLN A 9 -2.05 0.05 -20.20
C GLN A 9 -2.69 -0.98 -19.28
N SER A 10 -3.88 -1.44 -19.67
CA SER A 10 -4.63 -2.51 -19.00
C SER A 10 -3.95 -3.89 -19.09
N THR A 11 -2.66 -3.96 -19.46
CA THR A 11 -1.91 -5.19 -19.71
C THR A 11 -0.42 -5.02 -19.39
N THR A 12 -0.04 -4.70 -18.15
CA THR A 12 1.33 -5.00 -17.68
C THR A 12 1.21 -5.93 -16.49
N THR A 13 1.30 -7.22 -16.77
CA THR A 13 1.31 -8.29 -15.77
C THR A 13 2.67 -8.28 -15.06
N ASP A 14 2.76 -7.53 -13.96
CA ASP A 14 3.95 -7.57 -13.09
C ASP A 14 3.88 -8.86 -12.26
N THR A 15 4.50 -9.93 -12.76
CA THR A 15 4.58 -11.23 -12.10
C THR A 15 5.57 -11.18 -10.93
N ILE A 16 5.07 -11.01 -9.71
CA ILE A 16 5.85 -11.22 -8.49
C ILE A 16 5.77 -12.71 -8.14
N SER A 17 6.86 -13.44 -8.41
CA SER A 17 6.95 -14.88 -8.16
C SER A 17 7.31 -15.17 -6.70
N THR A 18 6.31 -15.56 -5.91
CA THR A 18 6.52 -16.37 -4.70
C THR A 18 5.83 -17.70 -4.96
N LYS A 19 6.58 -18.81 -4.86
CA LYS A 19 6.14 -20.17 -5.20
C LYS A 19 4.68 -20.43 -4.75
N GLU A 20 3.84 -20.77 -5.73
CA GLU A 20 2.50 -21.38 -5.65
C GLU A 20 1.20 -20.55 -5.71
N LYS A 21 1.21 -19.21 -5.84
CA LYS A 21 -0.03 -18.49 -6.23
C LYS A 21 0.24 -17.43 -7.29
N LYS A 22 -0.31 -17.63 -8.51
CA LYS A 22 -0.34 -16.60 -9.56
C LYS A 22 -1.33 -15.50 -9.15
N LEU A 23 -0.85 -14.55 -8.36
CA LEU A 23 -1.60 -13.34 -8.02
C LEU A 23 -1.53 -12.39 -9.22
N SER A 24 -2.65 -12.19 -9.92
CA SER A 24 -2.77 -11.12 -10.91
C SER A 24 -3.06 -9.82 -10.18
N VAL A 25 -2.08 -8.91 -10.12
CA VAL A 25 -2.29 -7.58 -9.58
C VAL A 25 -2.90 -6.71 -10.68
N MET A 26 -4.16 -6.30 -10.51
CA MET A 26 -4.76 -5.28 -11.35
C MET A 26 -4.23 -3.91 -10.91
N LYS A 27 -3.63 -3.16 -11.83
CA LYS A 27 -3.30 -1.75 -11.58
C LYS A 27 -4.61 -0.97 -11.52
N PRO A 28 -4.93 -0.30 -10.39
CA PRO A 28 -6.14 0.51 -10.31
C PRO A 28 -6.08 1.63 -11.35
N CYS A 29 -7.13 1.78 -12.15
CA CYS A 29 -7.21 2.83 -13.18
C CYS A 29 -8.60 3.47 -13.16
N ASP A 30 -8.68 4.77 -13.48
CA ASP A 30 -9.95 5.49 -13.59
C ASP A 30 -10.91 4.82 -14.60
N LYS A 31 -10.36 4.21 -15.67
CA LYS A 31 -11.12 3.46 -16.69
C LYS A 31 -11.78 2.19 -16.14
N THR A 32 -11.26 1.62 -15.05
CA THR A 32 -11.84 0.43 -14.40
C THR A 32 -12.85 0.80 -13.31
N GLY A 33 -13.25 2.08 -13.21
CA GLY A 33 -14.16 2.59 -12.19
C GLY A 33 -13.50 2.82 -10.82
N PHE A 34 -12.18 2.64 -10.71
CA PHE A 34 -11.46 2.91 -9.48
C PHE A 34 -11.14 4.41 -9.39
N ASN A 35 -11.78 5.10 -8.45
CA ASN A 35 -11.70 6.56 -8.36
C ASN A 35 -11.66 7.07 -6.91
N SER A 36 -10.73 6.57 -6.10
CA SER A 36 -10.60 6.89 -4.67
C SER A 36 -10.31 8.37 -4.38
N PHE A 37 -9.77 9.11 -5.35
CA PHE A 37 -9.40 10.53 -5.22
C PHE A 37 -10.30 11.49 -6.02
N GLY A 38 -11.38 10.99 -6.61
CA GLY A 38 -12.23 11.75 -7.52
C GLY A 38 -11.59 11.98 -8.91
N ASN A 39 -12.37 12.51 -9.85
CA ASN A 39 -11.94 12.69 -11.25
C ASN A 39 -12.27 14.12 -11.75
N GLY A 40 -11.67 14.51 -12.86
CA GLY A 40 -11.94 15.77 -13.55
C GLY A 40 -11.19 16.97 -12.96
N ARG A 41 -11.78 18.16 -13.07
CA ARG A 41 -11.15 19.44 -12.65
C ARG A 41 -11.00 19.60 -11.13
N ARG A 42 -11.70 18.77 -10.35
CA ARG A 42 -11.72 18.81 -8.87
C ARG A 42 -11.20 17.50 -8.27
N VAL A 43 -10.38 16.75 -9.01
CA VAL A 43 -9.60 15.63 -8.47
C VAL A 43 -8.77 16.09 -7.28
N CYS A 44 -8.58 15.21 -6.28
CA CYS A 44 -7.77 15.52 -5.11
C CYS A 44 -6.37 16.01 -5.55
N PRO A 45 -5.98 17.26 -5.22
CA PRO A 45 -4.66 17.77 -5.58
C PRO A 45 -3.53 17.05 -4.84
N GLY A 46 -3.85 16.33 -3.76
CA GLY A 46 -2.91 15.52 -2.99
C GLY A 46 -2.80 14.06 -3.45
N ARG A 47 -3.39 13.66 -4.58
CA ARG A 47 -3.36 12.26 -5.08
C ARG A 47 -1.94 11.71 -5.17
N ASP A 48 -1.06 12.39 -5.89
CA ASP A 48 0.29 11.90 -6.15
C ASP A 48 1.14 11.89 -4.86
N LEU A 49 0.90 12.84 -3.96
CA LEU A 49 1.53 12.85 -2.64
C LEU A 49 1.08 11.66 -1.79
N ALA A 50 -0.23 11.40 -1.74
CA ALA A 50 -0.80 10.28 -0.98
C ALA A 50 -0.30 8.93 -1.52
N ASP A 51 -0.25 8.75 -2.84
CA ASP A 51 0.28 7.53 -3.45
C ASP A 51 1.74 7.29 -3.04
N MET A 52 2.58 8.32 -3.11
CA MET A 52 3.99 8.24 -2.70
C MET A 52 4.15 7.95 -1.22
N GLU A 53 3.41 8.66 -0.36
CA GLU A 53 3.50 8.52 1.09
C GLU A 53 3.08 7.11 1.55
N VAL A 54 1.97 6.59 1.01
CA VAL A 54 1.48 5.24 1.33
C VAL A 54 2.52 4.17 0.95
N ILE A 55 3.09 4.26 -0.25
CA ILE A 55 4.09 3.30 -0.72
C ILE A 55 5.36 3.37 0.15
N ILE A 56 5.89 4.56 0.40
CA ILE A 56 7.11 4.75 1.19
C ILE A 56 6.90 4.30 2.64
N CYS A 57 5.77 4.65 3.24
CA CYS A 57 5.41 4.26 4.60
C CYS A 57 5.33 2.74 4.72
N LEU A 58 4.56 2.09 3.84
CA LEU A 58 4.36 0.64 3.86
C LEU A 58 5.68 -0.09 3.60
N ALA A 59 6.45 0.32 2.59
CA ALA A 59 7.76 -0.27 2.30
C ALA A 59 8.72 -0.12 3.48
N SER A 60 8.72 1.02 4.16
CA SER A 60 9.58 1.28 5.32
C SER A 60 9.23 0.40 6.51
N VAL A 61 7.94 0.22 6.80
CA VAL A 61 7.45 -0.64 7.88
C VAL A 61 7.77 -2.11 7.57
N LEU A 62 7.38 -2.61 6.40
CA LEU A 62 7.55 -4.03 6.02
C LEU A 62 9.03 -4.44 5.86
N ARG A 63 9.90 -3.49 5.50
CA ARG A 63 11.34 -3.73 5.43
C ARG A 63 11.96 -3.90 6.82
N LYS A 64 11.47 -3.18 7.83
CA LYS A 64 12.07 -3.14 9.17
C LYS A 64 11.38 -4.04 10.18
N PHE A 65 10.11 -4.36 10.00
CA PHE A 65 9.31 -5.06 10.99
C PHE A 65 8.54 -6.25 10.38
N VAL A 66 8.40 -7.30 11.16
CA VAL A 66 7.36 -8.32 10.98
C VAL A 66 6.12 -7.77 11.68
N VAL A 67 5.06 -7.57 10.90
CA VAL A 67 3.79 -7.01 11.38
C VAL A 67 2.86 -8.17 11.71
N THR A 68 2.44 -8.28 12.98
CA THR A 68 1.45 -9.28 13.42
C THR A 68 0.25 -8.59 14.06
N LEU A 69 -0.91 -9.21 13.91
CA LEU A 69 -2.15 -8.78 14.56
C LEU A 69 -2.24 -9.42 15.95
N LYS A 70 -2.67 -8.67 16.96
CA LYS A 70 -2.80 -9.20 18.32
C LYS A 70 -3.92 -10.25 18.39
N GLU A 71 -3.72 -11.30 19.20
CA GLU A 71 -4.59 -12.50 19.21
C GLU A 71 -6.06 -12.23 19.54
N GLU A 72 -6.33 -11.23 20.38
CA GLU A 72 -7.68 -10.87 20.84
C GLU A 72 -8.27 -9.71 20.02
N HIS A 73 -8.21 -9.78 18.69
CA HIS A 73 -8.81 -8.74 17.86
C HIS A 73 -10.29 -9.08 17.53
N PRO A 74 -11.26 -8.16 17.76
CA PRO A 74 -12.59 -8.32 17.21
C PRO A 74 -12.59 -8.16 15.68
N PRO A 75 -13.64 -8.63 14.97
CA PRO A 75 -13.73 -8.43 13.52
C PRO A 75 -13.87 -6.94 13.19
N MET A 76 -13.00 -6.46 12.31
CA MET A 76 -13.02 -5.08 11.82
C MET A 76 -14.22 -4.86 10.90
N LYS A 77 -14.96 -3.77 11.12
CA LYS A 77 -15.97 -3.25 10.19
C LYS A 77 -15.63 -1.81 9.83
N LEU A 78 -15.89 -1.42 8.59
CA LEU A 78 -15.79 -0.03 8.16
C LEU A 78 -17.02 0.74 8.65
N VAL A 79 -16.79 1.91 9.24
CA VAL A 79 -17.82 2.86 9.65
C VAL A 79 -17.56 4.15 8.90
N THR A 80 -18.56 4.58 8.13
CA THR A 80 -18.51 5.81 7.36
C THR A 80 -18.75 7.00 8.31
N ARG A 81 -17.76 7.90 8.38
CA ARG A 81 -17.89 9.22 9.02
C ARG A 81 -17.63 10.29 7.96
N PHE A 82 -16.74 11.25 8.23
CA PHE A 82 -16.17 12.10 7.19
C PHE A 82 -15.30 11.29 6.21
N THR A 83 -14.58 10.30 6.75
CA THR A 83 -13.88 9.24 5.98
C THR A 83 -14.37 7.88 6.45
N GLU A 84 -14.13 6.84 5.66
CA GLU A 84 -14.25 5.47 6.15
C GLU A 84 -13.15 5.21 7.19
N SER A 85 -13.56 4.76 8.37
CA SER A 85 -12.66 4.46 9.48
C SER A 85 -13.04 3.11 10.07
N PRO A 86 -12.09 2.35 10.62
CA PRO A 86 -12.42 1.12 11.31
C PRO A 86 -13.28 1.41 12.54
N ASN A 87 -14.24 0.53 12.84
CA ASN A 87 -15.09 0.62 14.03
C ASN A 87 -14.34 0.36 15.35
N ILE A 88 -13.13 -0.19 15.27
CA ILE A 88 -12.32 -0.65 16.40
C ILE A 88 -10.89 -0.16 16.30
N ASN A 89 -10.20 -0.15 17.43
CA ASN A 89 -8.77 0.08 17.50
C ASN A 89 -8.02 -1.19 17.06
N ILE A 90 -7.34 -1.14 15.91
CA ILE A 90 -6.54 -2.25 15.40
C ILE A 90 -5.16 -2.19 16.07
N MET A 91 -4.89 -3.11 17.00
CA MET A 91 -3.59 -3.21 17.65
C MET A 91 -2.67 -4.15 16.88
N LEU A 92 -1.54 -3.60 16.40
CA LEU A 92 -0.49 -4.35 15.71
C LEU A 92 0.73 -4.51 16.61
N SER A 93 1.37 -5.69 16.57
CA SER A 93 2.69 -5.94 17.15
C SER A 93 3.73 -5.82 16.04
N LEU A 94 4.74 -4.97 16.27
CA LEU A 94 5.82 -4.72 15.33
C LEU A 94 7.10 -5.35 15.88
N GLN A 95 7.50 -6.50 15.34
CA GLN A 95 8.73 -7.16 15.74
C GLN A 95 9.86 -6.77 14.77
N PRO A 96 11.01 -6.24 15.23
CA PRO A 96 12.11 -5.90 14.34
C PRO A 96 12.55 -7.10 13.50
N ARG A 97 12.66 -6.91 12.18
CA ARG A 97 13.38 -7.86 11.32
C ARG A 97 14.85 -7.69 11.62
N GLY A 98 15.45 -8.69 12.27
CA GLY A 98 16.87 -8.70 12.60
C GLY A 98 17.69 -8.25 11.38
N ARG A 99 18.38 -7.11 11.49
CA ARG A 99 19.18 -6.60 10.39
C ARG A 99 20.50 -7.33 10.41
N MET A 100 20.78 -8.04 9.32
CA MET A 100 22.10 -8.51 8.93
C MET A 100 23.07 -7.31 8.98
N HIS A 101 23.86 -7.21 10.04
CA HIS A 101 25.06 -6.38 10.06
C HIS A 101 26.04 -7.04 9.08
N THR A 102 26.36 -6.41 7.96
CA THR A 102 27.61 -6.73 7.27
C THR A 102 28.73 -6.16 8.14
N SER A 103 29.19 -6.94 9.11
CA SER A 103 30.47 -6.69 9.77
C SER A 103 31.57 -6.99 8.74
N SER A 104 31.91 -6.02 7.91
CA SER A 104 33.15 -6.07 7.13
C SER A 104 34.31 -5.84 8.10
N SER A 105 34.89 -6.96 8.52
CA SER A 105 36.27 -7.19 8.99
C SER A 105 37.25 -6.01 8.87
N THR A 106 37.80 -5.60 10.01
CA THR A 106 39.13 -4.97 10.12
C THR A 106 40.19 -6.06 10.28
N PRO A 107 41.29 -6.03 9.53
CA PRO A 107 42.62 -6.32 10.04
C PRO A 107 43.29 -5.04 10.55
#